data_AF-A0A5D8ZTX3-F1
#
_entry.id   AF-A0A5D8ZTX3-F1
#
_cell.length_a   1.000
_cell.length_b   1.000
_cell.length_c   1.000
_cell.angle_alpha   90.00
_cell.angle_beta   90.00
_cell.angle_gamma   90.00
#
_symmetry.space_group_name_H-M   'P 1'
#
loop_
_entity.id
_entity.type
_entity.pdbx_description
1 polymer ?
#
loop_
_entity_poly.entity_id
_entity_poly.type
_entity_poly.pdbx_seq_one_letter_code
_entity_poly.pdbx_strand_id
1 'polypeptide(L)'
;MIVKFRTVNKRSHSSEIERMLYEKAEEEIKNQIRERLRRAKDDLDGLDLLVEIDMQRGKANLIGEGIPEDKVEIAKNAMQKMK
;
A
#
# COMPACT_ATOMS: atom_id res chain seq x y z
N MET A 1 9.12 6.36 -9.81
CA MET A 1 8.45 6.03 -8.53
C MET A 1 8.75 4.59 -8.14
N ILE A 2 9.25 4.36 -6.93
CA ILE A 2 9.36 3.02 -6.32
C ILE A 2 8.31 2.94 -5.21
N VAL A 3 7.58 1.81 -5.12
CA VAL A 3 6.59 1.59 -4.06
C VAL A 3 6.96 0.34 -3.28
N LYS A 4 7.35 0.54 -2.02
CA LYS A 4 7.67 -0.49 -1.05
C LYS A 4 6.45 -0.76 -0.18
N PHE A 5 6.21 -2.03 0.12
CA PHE A 5 5.09 -2.45 0.96
C PHE A 5 5.59 -3.09 2.23
N ARG A 6 5.03 -2.68 3.37
CA ARG A 6 5.24 -3.31 4.68
C ARG A 6 3.90 -3.78 5.22
N THR A 7 3.73 -5.09 5.33
CA THR A 7 2.51 -5.65 5.93
C THR A 7 2.69 -5.74 7.43
N VAL A 8 1.82 -5.06 8.17
CA VAL A 8 1.76 -5.09 9.64
C VAL A 8 0.66 -6.07 10.09
N ASN A 9 0.76 -6.55 11.34
CA ASN A 9 -0.20 -7.50 11.93
C ASN A 9 -0.37 -8.80 11.10
N LYS A 10 0.74 -9.36 10.59
CA LYS A 10 0.73 -10.69 9.95
C LYS A 10 0.15 -11.71 10.92
N ARG A 11 -1.00 -12.28 10.58
CA ARG A 11 -1.67 -13.30 11.39
C ARG A 11 -0.86 -14.58 11.29
N SER A 12 -0.66 -15.28 12.40
CA SER A 12 -0.14 -16.66 12.35
C SER A 12 -1.15 -17.53 11.60
N HIS A 13 -0.70 -18.28 10.61
CA HIS A 13 -1.55 -19.16 9.83
C HIS A 13 -1.57 -20.56 10.42
N SER A 14 -2.76 -21.10 10.63
CA SER A 14 -2.98 -22.46 11.14
C SER A 14 -2.98 -23.52 10.04
N SER A 15 -3.11 -23.12 8.77
CA SER A 15 -3.11 -24.00 7.61
C SER A 15 -2.46 -23.35 6.37
N GLU A 16 -2.01 -24.18 5.44
CA GLU A 16 -1.44 -23.73 4.16
C GLU A 16 -2.46 -22.99 3.28
N ILE A 17 -3.72 -23.43 3.31
CA ILE A 17 -4.83 -22.78 2.59
C ILE A 17 -5.06 -21.36 3.13
N GLU A 18 -5.07 -21.18 4.45
CA GLU A 18 -5.20 -19.85 5.06
C GLU A 18 -4.03 -18.94 4.68
N ARG A 19 -2.80 -19.47 4.61
CA ARG A 19 -1.64 -18.71 4.15
C ARG A 19 -1.82 -18.25 2.71
N MET A 20 -2.21 -19.15 1.81
CA MET A 20 -2.42 -18.84 0.39
C MET A 20 -3.50 -17.79 0.18
N LEU A 21 -4.64 -17.92 0.87
CA LEU A 21 -5.73 -16.94 0.76
C LEU A 21 -5.29 -15.56 1.24
N TYR A 22 -4.51 -15.51 2.31
CA TYR A 22 -4.00 -14.26 2.86
C TYR A 22 -2.95 -13.61 1.96
N GLU A 23 -1.99 -14.38 1.43
CA GLU A 23 -1.00 -13.89 0.46
C GLU A 23 -1.69 -13.34 -0.80
N LYS A 24 -2.72 -14.03 -1.29
CA LYS A 24 -3.51 -13.56 -2.44
C LYS A 24 -4.21 -12.24 -2.15
N ALA A 25 -4.88 -12.13 -1.00
CA ALA A 25 -5.54 -10.90 -0.58
C ALA A 25 -4.53 -9.74 -0.39
N GLU A 26 -3.36 -10.02 0.16
CA GLU A 26 -2.28 -9.04 0.31
C GLU A 26 -1.79 -8.52 -1.04
N GLU A 27 -1.56 -9.42 -2.00
CA GLU A 27 -1.17 -9.04 -3.37
C GLU A 27 -2.28 -8.26 -4.10
N GLU A 28 -3.55 -8.59 -3.90
CA GLU A 28 -4.66 -7.81 -4.46
C GLU A 28 -4.66 -6.37 -3.92
N ILE A 29 -4.46 -6.18 -2.62
CA ILE A 29 -4.35 -4.83 -2.02
C ILE A 29 -3.15 -4.08 -2.60
N LYS A 30 -1.98 -4.72 -2.67
CA LYS A 30 -0.78 -4.10 -3.26
C LYS A 30 -1.01 -3.68 -4.70
N ASN A 31 -1.67 -4.52 -5.50
CA ASN A 31 -1.96 -4.21 -6.90
C ASN A 31 -2.93 -3.03 -7.03
N GLN A 32 -3.99 -2.98 -6.23
CA GLN A 32 -4.90 -1.83 -6.21
C GLN A 32 -4.18 -0.52 -5.86
N ILE A 33 -3.29 -0.56 -4.87
CA ILE A 33 -2.50 0.61 -4.46
C ILE A 33 -1.54 1.03 -5.57
N ARG A 34 -0.83 0.08 -6.19
CA ARG A 34 0.05 0.35 -7.34
C ARG A 34 -0.71 1.02 -8.47
N GLU A 35 -1.88 0.51 -8.85
CA GLU A 35 -2.69 1.07 -9.92
C GLU A 35 -3.15 2.50 -9.62
N ARG A 36 -3.52 2.77 -8.37
CA ARG A 36 -3.95 4.11 -7.94
C ARG A 36 -2.82 5.12 -7.93
N LEU A 37 -1.68 4.75 -7.35
CA LEU A 37 -0.48 5.59 -7.35
C LEU A 37 0.05 5.80 -8.78
N ARG A 38 -0.13 4.82 -9.67
CA ARG A 38 0.21 4.96 -11.09
C ARG A 38 -0.59 6.08 -11.78
N ARG A 39 -1.81 6.38 -11.33
CA ARG A 39 -2.59 7.52 -11.86
C ARG A 39 -2.01 8.88 -11.45
N ALA A 40 -1.24 8.93 -10.37
CA ALA A 40 -0.52 10.10 -9.89
C ALA A 40 0.99 9.98 -10.17
N LYS A 41 1.39 9.13 -11.13
CA LYS A 41 2.80 8.81 -11.38
C LYS A 41 3.62 10.06 -11.73
N ASP A 42 3.06 10.96 -12.53
CA ASP A 42 3.79 12.16 -12.99
C ASP A 42 4.14 13.09 -11.81
N ASP A 43 3.27 13.16 -10.81
CA ASP A 43 3.51 13.92 -9.59
C ASP A 43 4.46 13.21 -8.62
N LEU A 44 4.46 11.88 -8.62
CA LEU A 44 5.17 11.05 -7.65
C LEU A 44 6.46 10.44 -8.22
N ASP A 45 6.89 10.87 -9.41
CA ASP A 45 8.06 10.29 -10.03
C ASP A 45 9.34 10.62 -9.26
N GLY A 46 10.33 9.72 -9.33
CA GLY A 46 11.54 9.82 -8.51
C GLY A 46 11.36 9.57 -7.00
N LEU A 47 10.14 9.48 -6.48
CA LEU A 47 9.89 9.22 -5.06
C LEU A 47 9.93 7.72 -4.72
N ASP A 48 10.37 7.43 -3.50
CA ASP A 48 10.43 6.10 -2.91
C ASP A 48 9.37 6.02 -1.81
N LEU A 49 8.19 5.52 -2.18
CA LEU A 49 7.00 5.51 -1.32
C LEU A 49 6.97 4.24 -0.47
N LEU A 50 6.84 4.38 0.85
CA LEU A 50 6.59 3.26 1.74
C LEU A 50 5.11 3.22 2.13
N VAL A 51 4.45 2.10 1.84
CA VAL A 51 3.05 1.87 2.19
C VAL A 51 2.96 0.75 3.22
N GLU A 52 2.35 1.05 4.35
CA GLU A 52 1.97 0.05 5.35
C GLU A 52 0.59 -0.53 5.06
N ILE A 53 0.48 -1.85 5.03
CA ILE A 53 -0.79 -2.55 4.86
C ILE A 53 -1.14 -3.24 6.18
N ASP A 54 -2.25 -2.83 6.79
CA ASP A 54 -2.88 -3.54 7.90
C ASP A 54 -3.97 -4.46 7.34
N MET A 55 -3.59 -5.71 7.16
CA MET A 55 -4.47 -6.76 6.62
C MET A 55 -5.58 -7.16 7.60
N GLN A 56 -5.44 -6.92 8.91
CA GLN A 56 -6.51 -7.22 9.87
C GLN A 56 -7.63 -6.17 9.78
N ARG A 57 -7.24 -4.91 9.60
CA ARG A 57 -8.20 -3.79 9.47
C ARG A 57 -8.60 -3.50 8.02
N GLY A 58 -7.96 -4.16 7.04
CA GLY A 58 -8.16 -3.89 5.62
C GLY A 58 -7.79 -2.46 5.22
N LYS A 59 -6.79 -1.86 5.88
CA LYS A 59 -6.38 -0.47 5.66
C LYS A 59 -4.95 -0.40 5.16
N ALA A 60 -4.66 0.61 4.33
CA ALA A 60 -3.30 0.93 3.92
C ALA A 60 -2.98 2.39 4.23
N ASN A 61 -1.79 2.64 4.75
CA ASN A 61 -1.31 3.97 5.12
C ASN A 61 0.01 4.26 4.42
N LEU A 62 0.16 5.48 3.91
CA LEU A 62 1.43 5.94 3.36
C LEU A 62 2.33 6.48 4.49
N ILE A 63 3.58 6.04 4.50
CA ILE A 63 4.64 6.57 5.37
C ILE A 63 5.38 7.63 4.58
N GLY A 64 5.23 8.89 5.01
CA GLY A 64 5.77 10.07 4.35
C GLY A 64 7.20 10.44 4.75
N GLU A 65 8.00 9.51 5.29
CA GLU A 65 9.35 9.85 5.75
C GLU A 65 10.26 10.19 4.57
N GLY A 66 10.82 11.41 4.56
CA GLY A 66 11.70 11.90 3.51
C GLY A 66 11.00 12.30 2.20
N ILE A 67 9.66 12.37 2.19
CA ILE A 67 8.86 12.80 1.03
C ILE A 67 8.33 14.22 1.28
N PRO A 68 8.38 15.14 0.30
CA PRO A 68 7.79 16.47 0.42
C PRO A 68 6.30 16.42 0.78
N GLU A 69 5.85 17.34 1.64
CA GLU A 69 4.49 17.33 2.20
C GLU A 69 3.38 17.38 1.13
N ASP A 70 3.57 18.20 0.09
CA ASP A 70 2.67 18.29 -1.07
C ASP A 70 2.51 16.95 -1.78
N LYS A 71 3.61 16.19 -1.91
CA LYS A 71 3.62 14.86 -2.53
C LYS A 71 3.01 13.80 -1.62
N VAL A 72 3.20 13.92 -0.31
CA VAL A 72 2.54 13.05 0.69
C VAL A 72 1.02 13.21 0.59
N GLU A 73 0.51 14.43 0.48
CA GLU A 73 -0.93 14.68 0.33
C GLU A 73 -1.49 14.10 -0.99
N ILE A 74 -0.78 14.29 -2.11
CA ILE A 74 -1.17 13.71 -3.40
C ILE A 74 -1.27 12.18 -3.32
N ALA A 75 -0.26 11.53 -2.75
CA ALA A 75 -0.23 10.08 -2.60
C ALA A 75 -1.32 9.57 -1.64
N LYS A 76 -1.55 10.26 -0.51
CA LYS A 76 -2.67 9.95 0.41
C LYS A 76 -4.03 10.08 -0.28
N ASN A 77 -4.24 11.13 -1.06
CA ASN A 77 -5.49 11.36 -1.81
C ASN A 77 -5.71 10.30 -2.89
N ALA A 78 -4.65 9.87 -3.58
CA ALA A 78 -4.71 8.77 -4.54
C ALA A 78 -5.13 7.44 -3.87
N MET A 79 -4.68 7.20 -2.64
CA MET A 79 -5.02 6.00 -1.87
C MET A 79 -6.42 6.05 -1.24
N GLN A 80 -6.87 7.19 -0.70
CA GLN A 80 -8.13 7.30 0.07
C GLN A 80 -9.41 6.97 -0.71
N LYS A 81 -9.40 6.95 -2.04
CA LYS A 81 -10.59 6.60 -2.84
C LYS A 81 -10.97 5.09 -2.78
N MET A 82 -10.55 4.35 -1.75
CA MET A 82 -10.91 2.94 -1.51
C MET A 82 -12.29 2.90 -0.85
N LYS A 83 -13.33 3.21 -1.63
CA LYS A 83 -14.72 2.90 -1.29
C LYS A 83 -15.19 1.74 -2.14
#